data_AF-A0A1M4UBG2-F1
#
_entry.id   AF-A0A1M4UBG2-F1
#
_cell.length_a   1.000
_cell.length_b   1.000
_cell.length_c   1.000
_cell.angle_alpha   90.00
_cell.angle_beta   90.00
_cell.angle_gamma   90.00
#
_symmetry.space_group_name_H-M   'P 1'
#
loop_
_entity.id
_entity.type
_entity.pdbx_description
1 polymer ?
#
loop_
_entity_poly.entity_id
_entity_poly.type
_entity_poly.pdbx_seq_one_letter_code
_entity_poly.pdbx_strand_id
1 'polypeptide(L)'
;MFKTPDIPTDNLYKFISIFGLAIFALAIYIFVNNQQSFENSIVNSNINHSKILLEKSQSDSKRIILDEKIEMLRIKIKVNYGIENTLKITEPEYSKINNKEDFERDYEKLKEFELDNLLLGDKAFHTENNLKKNHENIKVYTFIPILILLLIGCVLMVAGFSLWYTKTQKYHDKQLRQ
;
A
#
# COMPACT_ATOMS: atom_id res chain seq x y z
N MET A 1 -3.12 16.30 67.20
CA MET A 1 -2.45 16.18 65.87
C MET A 1 -2.69 14.75 65.39
N PHE A 2 -3.62 14.55 64.45
CA PHE A 2 -3.92 13.21 63.93
C PHE A 2 -2.71 12.73 63.13
N LYS A 3 -2.05 11.67 63.60
CA LYS A 3 -1.07 10.94 62.78
C LYS A 3 -1.87 10.15 61.74
N THR A 4 -1.70 10.49 60.47
CA THR A 4 -2.17 9.62 59.39
C THR A 4 -1.40 8.31 59.45
N PRO A 5 -2.06 7.15 59.26
CA PRO A 5 -1.36 5.88 59.22
C PRO A 5 -0.30 5.91 58.10
N ASP A 6 0.92 5.49 58.43
CA ASP A 6 1.98 5.34 57.44
C ASP A 6 1.56 4.25 56.45
N ILE A 7 1.22 4.65 55.23
CA ILE A 7 0.95 3.70 54.16
C ILE A 7 2.23 2.89 53.97
N PRO A 8 2.15 1.54 53.90
CA PRO A 8 3.33 0.71 53.71
C PRO A 8 3.97 1.03 52.35
N THR A 9 4.99 1.89 52.37
CA THR A 9 5.71 2.40 51.20
C THR A 9 6.46 1.30 50.44
N ASP A 10 6.73 0.17 51.10
CA ASP A 10 7.32 -1.02 50.48
C ASP A 10 6.45 -1.60 49.37
N ASN A 11 5.13 -1.67 49.58
CA ASN A 11 4.20 -2.20 48.59
C ASN A 11 4.11 -1.31 47.36
N LEU A 12 4.34 0.00 47.53
CA LEU A 12 4.28 0.97 46.44
C LEU A 12 5.44 0.79 45.45
N TYR A 13 6.68 0.67 45.92
CA TYR A 13 7.84 0.52 45.01
C TYR A 13 7.83 -0.81 44.26
N LYS A 14 7.44 -1.89 44.95
CA LYS A 14 7.21 -3.20 44.33
C LYS A 14 6.13 -3.12 43.25
N PHE A 15 5.00 -2.49 43.56
CA PHE A 15 3.92 -2.27 42.58
C PHE A 15 4.43 -1.51 41.34
N ILE A 16 5.14 -0.39 41.52
CA ILE A 16 5.70 0.40 40.42
C ILE A 16 6.63 -0.45 39.54
N SER A 17 7.52 -1.25 40.16
CA SER A 17 8.45 -2.10 39.41
C SER A 17 7.74 -3.18 38.58
N ILE A 18 6.76 -3.88 39.18
CA ILE A 18 5.98 -4.93 38.51
C ILE A 18 5.09 -4.32 37.42
N PHE A 19 4.50 -3.16 37.67
CA PHE A 19 3.69 -2.45 36.69
C PHE A 19 4.53 -1.98 35.50
N GLY A 20 5.72 -1.43 35.73
CA GLY A 20 6.68 -1.10 34.67
C GLY A 20 7.08 -2.31 33.83
N LEU A 21 7.36 -3.44 34.48
CA LEU A 21 7.65 -4.71 33.80
C LEU A 21 6.46 -5.20 32.96
N ALA A 22 5.23 -5.09 33.47
CA ALA A 22 4.03 -5.47 32.72
C ALA A 22 3.83 -4.59 31.47
N ILE A 23 4.03 -3.27 31.58
CA ILE A 23 3.99 -2.36 30.43
C ILE A 23 5.06 -2.72 29.41
N PHE A 24 6.28 -3.01 29.86
CA PHE A 24 7.39 -3.39 28.99
C PHE A 24 7.09 -4.70 28.24
N ALA A 25 6.61 -5.73 28.93
CA ALA A 25 6.23 -7.00 28.32
C ALA A 25 5.07 -6.83 27.32
N LEU A 26 4.07 -6.01 27.65
CA LEU A 26 2.97 -5.67 26.75
C LEU A 26 3.47 -4.94 25.50
N ALA A 27 4.40 -4.00 25.64
CA ALA A 27 4.99 -3.28 24.51
C ALA A 27 5.71 -4.23 23.56
N ILE A 28 6.49 -5.19 24.09
CA ILE A 28 7.15 -6.22 23.28
C ILE A 28 6.13 -7.10 22.58
N TYR A 29 5.08 -7.55 23.28
CA TYR A 29 4.01 -8.36 22.69
C TYR A 29 3.33 -7.64 21.52
N ILE A 30 2.96 -6.37 21.71
CA ILE A 30 2.38 -5.52 20.65
C ILE A 30 3.36 -5.36 19.48
N PHE A 31 4.64 -5.13 19.77
CA PHE A 31 5.68 -5.00 18.75
C PHE A 31 5.77 -6.24 17.85
N VAL A 32 5.88 -7.43 18.45
CA VAL A 32 5.99 -8.71 17.72
C VAL A 32 4.76 -8.97 16.86
N ASN A 33 3.56 -8.79 17.41
CA ASN A 33 2.32 -9.02 16.67
C ASN A 33 2.13 -7.99 15.53
N ASN A 34 2.50 -6.74 15.76
CA ASN A 34 2.44 -5.71 14.73
C ASN A 34 3.45 -5.95 13.61
N GLN A 35 4.62 -6.50 13.92
CA GLN A 35 5.62 -6.84 12.92
C GLN A 35 5.09 -7.90 11.93
N GLN A 36 4.43 -8.95 12.43
CA GLN A 36 3.83 -9.96 11.55
C GLN A 36 2.71 -9.37 10.67
N SER A 37 1.87 -8.50 11.23
CA SER A 37 0.85 -7.78 10.46
C SER A 37 1.47 -6.88 9.37
N PHE A 38 2.58 -6.22 9.71
CA PHE A 38 3.33 -5.37 8.77
C PHE A 38 3.94 -6.19 7.62
N GLU A 39 4.60 -7.31 7.92
CA GLU A 39 5.14 -8.22 6.89
C GLU A 39 4.03 -8.73 5.96
N ASN A 40 2.91 -9.17 6.52
CA ASN A 40 1.74 -9.58 5.73
C ASN A 40 1.21 -8.44 4.85
N SER A 41 1.22 -7.20 5.37
CA SER A 41 0.79 -6.03 4.60
C SER A 41 1.73 -5.73 3.43
N ILE A 42 3.05 -5.88 3.62
CA ILE A 42 4.05 -5.74 2.55
C ILE A 42 3.85 -6.83 1.50
N VAL A 43 3.74 -8.10 1.92
CA VAL A 43 3.55 -9.23 1.00
C VAL A 43 2.28 -9.04 0.18
N ASN A 44 1.15 -8.70 0.82
CA ASN A 44 -0.10 -8.46 0.13
C ASN A 44 -0.03 -7.25 -0.80
N SER A 45 0.64 -6.17 -0.39
CA SER A 45 0.88 -4.99 -1.24
C SER A 45 1.70 -5.36 -2.48
N ASN A 46 2.77 -6.15 -2.31
CA ASN A 46 3.61 -6.61 -3.41
C ASN A 46 2.88 -7.55 -4.37
N ILE A 47 2.06 -8.47 -3.84
CA ILE A 47 1.22 -9.36 -4.66
C ILE A 47 0.22 -8.55 -5.47
N ASN A 48 -0.48 -7.61 -4.83
CA ASN A 48 -1.44 -6.73 -5.49
C ASN A 48 -0.75 -5.86 -6.55
N HIS A 49 0.42 -5.30 -6.24
CA HIS A 49 1.20 -4.52 -7.19
C HIS A 49 1.61 -5.37 -8.41
N SER A 50 2.11 -6.58 -8.16
CA SER A 50 2.50 -7.52 -9.22
C SER A 50 1.31 -7.91 -10.10
N LYS A 51 0.14 -8.15 -9.49
CA LYS A 51 -1.10 -8.44 -10.22
C LYS A 51 -1.50 -7.28 -11.13
N ILE A 52 -1.44 -6.04 -10.63
CA ILE A 52 -1.80 -4.88 -11.42
C ILE A 52 -0.77 -4.63 -12.53
N LEU A 53 0.53 -4.83 -12.27
CA LEU A 53 1.57 -4.76 -13.31
C LEU A 53 1.33 -5.81 -14.41
N LEU A 54 0.91 -7.02 -14.04
CA LEU A 54 0.56 -8.05 -15.00
C LEU A 54 -0.67 -7.65 -15.83
N GLU A 55 -1.73 -7.15 -15.19
CA GLU A 55 -2.93 -6.64 -15.89
C GLU A 55 -2.58 -5.49 -16.85
N LYS A 56 -1.71 -4.56 -16.42
CA LYS A 56 -1.20 -3.47 -17.26
C LYS A 56 -0.43 -4.02 -18.46
N SER A 57 0.51 -4.93 -18.24
CA SER A 57 1.29 -5.56 -19.31
C SER A 57 0.41 -6.29 -20.32
N GLN A 58 -0.63 -7.00 -19.86
CA GLN A 58 -1.60 -7.64 -20.74
C GLN A 58 -2.42 -6.63 -21.55
N SER A 59 -2.84 -5.53 -20.91
CA SER A 59 -3.55 -4.44 -21.60
C SER A 59 -2.67 -3.77 -22.65
N ASP A 60 -1.41 -3.48 -22.32
CA ASP A 60 -0.44 -2.88 -23.24
C ASP A 60 -0.16 -3.81 -24.42
N SER A 61 -0.01 -5.12 -24.18
CA SER A 61 0.14 -6.11 -25.25
C SER A 61 -1.07 -6.16 -26.18
N LYS A 62 -2.30 -6.13 -25.63
CA LYS A 62 -3.53 -6.05 -26.45
C LYS A 62 -3.57 -4.78 -27.28
N ARG A 63 -3.15 -3.66 -26.69
CA ARG A 63 -3.09 -2.36 -27.35
C ARG A 63 -2.13 -2.37 -28.53
N ILE A 64 -0.92 -2.91 -28.35
CA ILE A 64 0.07 -3.05 -29.43
C ILE A 64 -0.49 -3.87 -30.59
N ILE A 65 -1.11 -5.02 -30.31
CA ILE A 65 -1.72 -5.87 -31.35
C ILE A 65 -2.85 -5.12 -32.07
N LEU A 66 -3.62 -4.31 -31.34
CA LEU A 66 -4.71 -3.54 -31.92
C LEU A 66 -4.20 -2.38 -32.78
N ASP A 67 -3.15 -1.68 -32.34
CA ASP A 67 -2.46 -0.64 -33.11
C ASP A 67 -1.91 -1.21 -34.42
N GLU A 68 -1.29 -2.40 -34.40
CA GLU A 68 -0.84 -3.10 -35.61
C GLU A 68 -2.01 -3.43 -36.57
N LYS A 69 -3.17 -3.87 -36.03
CA LYS A 69 -4.37 -4.14 -36.84
C LYS A 69 -4.94 -2.88 -37.47
N ILE A 70 -4.97 -1.78 -36.72
CA ILE A 70 -5.39 -0.46 -37.21
C ILE A 70 -4.48 -0.04 -38.35
N GLU A 71 -3.16 -0.15 -38.17
CA GLU A 71 -2.18 0.22 -39.20
C GLU A 71 -2.32 -0.65 -40.46
N MET A 72 -2.44 -1.96 -40.31
CA MET A 72 -2.68 -2.87 -41.45
C MET A 72 -3.97 -2.52 -42.20
N LEU A 73 -5.05 -2.19 -41.50
CA LEU A 73 -6.31 -1.76 -42.12
C LEU A 73 -6.17 -0.42 -42.84
N ARG A 74 -5.46 0.54 -42.26
CA ARG A 74 -5.17 1.83 -42.93
C ARG A 74 -4.37 1.63 -44.21
N ILE A 75 -3.35 0.77 -44.17
CA ILE A 75 -2.55 0.40 -45.36
C ILE A 75 -3.45 -0.29 -46.40
N LYS A 76 -4.28 -1.27 -45.99
CA LYS A 76 -5.23 -1.95 -46.88
C LYS A 76 -6.16 -0.96 -47.56
N ILE A 77 -6.73 -0.01 -46.80
CA ILE A 77 -7.63 1.01 -47.32
C ILE A 77 -6.91 1.91 -48.32
N LYS A 78 -5.70 2.35 -47.98
CA LYS A 78 -4.86 3.18 -48.85
C LYS A 78 -4.54 2.49 -50.17
N VAL A 79 -4.11 1.23 -50.11
CA VAL A 79 -3.71 0.45 -51.29
C VAL A 79 -4.91 0.09 -52.17
N ASN A 80 -6.01 -0.36 -51.58
CA ASN A 80 -7.15 -0.87 -52.35
C ASN A 80 -8.08 0.22 -52.88
N TYR A 81 -8.20 1.35 -52.16
CA TYR A 81 -9.18 2.40 -52.49
C TYR A 81 -8.54 3.76 -52.82
N GLY A 82 -7.21 3.89 -52.73
CA GLY A 82 -6.49 5.11 -53.08
C GLY A 82 -6.68 6.28 -52.10
N ILE A 83 -7.11 6.00 -50.86
CA ILE A 83 -7.33 7.02 -49.83
C ILE A 83 -6.04 7.19 -49.01
N GLU A 84 -5.41 8.36 -49.09
CA GLU A 84 -4.18 8.60 -48.32
C GLU A 84 -4.43 8.87 -46.83
N ASN A 85 -5.54 9.53 -46.50
CA ASN A 85 -5.86 9.92 -45.14
C ASN A 85 -7.19 9.32 -44.65
N THR A 86 -7.10 8.22 -43.90
CA THR A 86 -8.29 7.53 -43.37
C THR A 86 -8.99 8.29 -42.24
N LEU A 87 -8.35 9.29 -41.63
CA LEU A 87 -8.95 10.07 -40.53
C LEU A 87 -9.98 11.09 -41.03
N LYS A 88 -9.87 11.50 -42.29
CA LYS A 88 -10.72 12.53 -42.87
C LYS A 88 -10.94 12.25 -44.35
N ILE A 89 -11.92 11.39 -44.63
CA ILE A 89 -12.34 11.09 -46.00
C ILE A 89 -13.18 12.26 -46.52
N THR A 90 -12.83 12.75 -47.70
CA THR A 90 -13.60 13.79 -48.40
C THR A 90 -14.60 13.16 -49.39
N GLU A 91 -15.74 13.82 -49.61
CA GLU A 91 -16.74 13.43 -50.63
C GLU A 91 -16.14 13.14 -52.03
N PRO A 92 -15.19 13.96 -52.55
CA PRO A 92 -14.53 13.69 -53.82
C PRO A 92 -13.65 12.43 -53.83
N GLU A 93 -13.10 12.01 -52.70
CA GLU A 93 -12.33 10.76 -52.60
C GLU A 93 -13.28 9.57 -52.53
N TYR A 94 -14.34 9.68 -51.74
CA TYR A 94 -15.35 8.63 -51.60
C TYR A 94 -16.06 8.31 -52.91
N SER A 95 -16.41 9.34 -53.69
CA SER A 95 -17.08 9.18 -54.99
C SER A 95 -16.22 8.46 -56.04
N LYS A 96 -14.89 8.44 -55.89
CA LYS A 96 -13.95 7.75 -56.81
C LYS A 96 -13.79 6.26 -56.50
N ILE A 97 -14.36 5.76 -55.41
CA ILE A 97 -14.24 4.36 -55.00
C ILE A 97 -15.20 3.50 -55.82
N ASN A 98 -14.66 2.54 -56.57
CA ASN A 98 -15.44 1.64 -57.42
C ASN A 98 -16.24 0.60 -56.61
N ASN A 99 -15.70 0.11 -55.49
CA ASN A 99 -16.34 -0.90 -54.65
C ASN A 99 -16.63 -0.33 -53.26
N LYS A 100 -17.77 0.38 -53.16
CA LYS A 100 -18.15 1.13 -51.95
C LYS A 100 -18.52 0.21 -50.79
N GLU A 101 -19.17 -0.93 -51.05
CA GLU A 101 -19.58 -1.86 -50.00
C GLU A 101 -18.38 -2.46 -49.26
N ASP A 102 -17.36 -2.91 -50.00
CA ASP A 102 -16.14 -3.46 -49.38
C ASP A 102 -15.37 -2.39 -48.61
N PHE A 103 -15.35 -1.16 -49.14
CA PHE A 103 -14.74 -0.01 -48.48
C PHE A 103 -15.44 0.32 -47.15
N GLU A 104 -16.77 0.45 -47.15
CA GLU A 104 -17.54 0.77 -45.93
C GLU A 104 -17.31 -0.29 -44.86
N ARG A 105 -17.30 -1.57 -45.22
CA ARG A 105 -17.01 -2.66 -44.28
C ARG A 105 -15.61 -2.56 -43.68
N ASP A 106 -14.60 -2.28 -44.49
CA ASP A 106 -13.22 -2.12 -44.00
C ASP A 106 -13.09 -0.86 -43.12
N TYR A 107 -13.80 0.22 -43.46
CA TYR A 107 -13.77 1.49 -42.74
C TYR A 107 -14.53 1.43 -41.41
N GLU A 108 -15.69 0.77 -41.35
CA GLU A 108 -16.40 0.49 -40.10
C GLU A 108 -15.54 -0.35 -39.15
N LYS A 109 -14.88 -1.39 -39.68
CA LYS A 109 -13.96 -2.21 -38.90
C LYS A 109 -12.76 -1.42 -38.36
N LEU A 110 -12.24 -0.47 -39.14
CA LEU A 110 -11.19 0.44 -38.68
C LEU A 110 -11.67 1.28 -37.50
N LYS A 111 -12.86 1.88 -37.60
CA LYS A 111 -13.48 2.66 -36.52
C LYS A 111 -13.73 1.84 -35.26
N GLU A 112 -14.18 0.60 -35.41
CA GLU A 112 -14.37 -0.34 -34.30
C GLU A 112 -13.05 -0.55 -33.55
N PHE A 113 -11.96 -0.85 -34.26
CA PHE A 113 -10.65 -1.01 -33.63
C PHE A 113 -10.11 0.26 -32.99
N GLU A 114 -10.31 1.43 -33.61
CA GLU A 114 -9.90 2.71 -33.03
C GLU A 114 -10.66 3.03 -31.74
N LEU A 115 -11.96 2.72 -31.68
CA LEU A 115 -12.79 2.86 -30.49
C LEU A 115 -12.32 1.92 -29.37
N ASP A 116 -12.08 0.65 -29.70
CA ASP A 116 -11.57 -0.34 -28.74
C ASP A 116 -10.22 0.08 -28.16
N ASN A 117 -9.34 0.67 -28.98
CA ASN A 117 -8.03 1.16 -28.56
C ASN A 117 -8.16 2.33 -27.57
N LEU A 118 -9.08 3.26 -27.85
CA LEU A 118 -9.42 4.35 -26.94
C LEU A 118 -9.93 3.85 -25.58
N LEU A 119 -10.85 2.88 -25.60
CA LEU A 119 -11.41 2.28 -24.40
C LEU A 119 -10.36 1.51 -23.57
N LEU A 120 -9.39 0.87 -24.22
CA LEU A 120 -8.26 0.24 -23.54
C LEU A 120 -7.33 1.28 -22.90
N GLY A 121 -7.06 2.39 -23.58
CA GLY A 121 -6.25 3.49 -23.06
C GLY A 121 -6.84 4.12 -21.79
N ASP A 122 -8.14 4.36 -21.77
CA ASP A 122 -8.85 4.94 -20.61
C ASP A 122 -8.79 4.01 -19.38
N LYS A 123 -9.02 2.71 -19.58
CA LYS A 123 -8.90 1.69 -18.52
C LYS A 123 -7.49 1.63 -17.94
N ALA A 124 -6.46 1.71 -18.79
CA ALA A 124 -5.07 1.70 -18.34
C ALA A 124 -4.74 2.94 -17.49
N PHE A 125 -5.23 4.12 -17.89
CA PHE A 125 -5.06 5.37 -17.14
C PHE A 125 -5.69 5.31 -15.74
N HIS A 126 -6.94 4.82 -15.64
CA HIS A 126 -7.62 4.66 -14.35
C HIS A 126 -6.90 3.67 -13.43
N THR A 127 -6.40 2.57 -13.99
CA THR A 127 -5.63 1.56 -13.25
C THR A 127 -4.36 2.15 -12.66
N GLU A 128 -3.64 3.00 -13.41
CA GLU A 128 -2.43 3.66 -12.93
C GLU A 128 -2.71 4.68 -11.81
N ASN A 129 -3.80 5.44 -11.90
CA ASN A 129 -4.17 6.38 -10.83
C ASN A 129 -4.56 5.66 -9.54
N ASN A 130 -5.27 4.53 -9.65
CA ASN A 130 -5.60 3.70 -8.50
C ASN A 130 -4.35 3.12 -7.82
N LEU A 131 -3.32 2.76 -8.60
CA LEU A 131 -2.03 2.32 -8.07
C LEU A 131 -1.34 3.40 -7.24
N LYS A 132 -1.26 4.62 -7.77
CA LYS A 132 -0.60 5.75 -7.08
C LYS A 132 -1.28 6.04 -5.74
N LYS A 133 -2.62 6.04 -5.72
CA LYS A 133 -3.41 6.28 -4.50
C LYS A 133 -3.21 5.22 -3.41
N ASN A 134 -3.04 3.95 -3.80
CA ASN A 134 -2.87 2.87 -2.83
C ASN A 134 -1.48 2.88 -2.16
N HIS A 135 -0.46 3.43 -2.81
CA HIS A 135 0.91 3.45 -2.27
C HIS A 135 1.08 4.43 -1.10
N GLU A 136 0.31 5.52 -1.06
CA GLU A 136 0.47 6.58 -0.05
C GLU A 136 -0.08 6.21 1.35
N ASN A 137 -0.90 5.15 1.45
CA ASN A 137 -1.59 4.78 2.68
C ASN A 137 -0.80 3.81 3.59
N ILE A 138 0.38 3.35 3.17
CA ILE A 138 1.23 2.46 3.98
C ILE A 138 2.17 3.31 4.82
N LYS A 139 1.66 4.02 5.83
CA LYS A 139 2.51 4.84 6.74
C LYS A 139 2.57 4.27 8.15
N VAL A 140 3.78 3.80 8.51
CA VAL A 140 4.72 4.16 9.62
C VAL A 140 4.17 4.59 11.01
N TYR A 141 2.88 4.85 11.20
CA TYR A 141 2.34 5.45 12.43
C TYR A 141 2.33 4.53 13.66
N THR A 142 2.67 3.26 13.53
CA THR A 142 2.61 2.28 14.62
C THR A 142 3.90 2.18 15.44
N PHE A 143 5.06 2.59 14.92
CA PHE A 143 6.34 2.36 15.60
C PHE A 143 6.60 3.34 16.76
N ILE A 144 6.33 4.63 16.56
CA ILE A 144 6.64 5.69 17.55
C ILE A 144 5.91 5.46 18.88
N PRO A 145 4.59 5.16 18.92
CA PRO A 145 3.88 4.93 20.18
C PRO A 145 4.42 3.72 20.96
N ILE A 146 4.82 2.65 20.26
CA ILE A 146 5.37 1.43 20.88
C ILE A 146 6.72 1.74 21.53
N LEU A 147 7.57 2.51 20.85
CA LEU A 147 8.87 2.92 21.40
C LEU A 147 8.72 3.76 22.67
N ILE A 148 7.76 4.69 22.69
CA ILE A 148 7.43 5.49 23.88
C ILE A 148 6.97 4.59 25.03
N LEU A 149 6.07 3.63 24.76
CA LEU A 149 5.57 2.69 25.76
C LEU A 149 6.69 1.83 26.37
N LEU A 150 7.62 1.37 25.53
CA LEU A 150 8.79 0.57 25.93
C LEU A 150 9.72 1.38 26.84
N LEU A 151 9.98 2.64 26.49
CA LEU A 151 10.79 3.54 27.32
C LEU A 151 10.13 3.82 28.68
N ILE A 152 8.82 4.11 28.71
CA ILE A 152 8.08 4.35 29.96
C ILE A 152 8.11 3.11 30.85
N GLY A 153 7.83 1.92 30.30
CA GLY A 153 7.87 0.66 31.05
C GLY A 153 9.26 0.39 31.65
N CYS A 154 10.32 0.61 30.87
CA CYS A 154 11.71 0.43 31.31
C CYS A 154 12.07 1.41 32.45
N VAL A 155 11.73 2.70 32.30
CA VAL A 155 11.99 3.72 33.34
C VAL A 155 11.27 3.38 34.64
N LEU A 156 9.99 3.02 34.58
CA LEU A 156 9.20 2.64 35.77
C LEU A 156 9.76 1.39 36.45
N MET A 157 10.16 0.39 35.67
CA MET A 157 10.77 -0.83 36.18
C MET A 157 12.07 -0.53 36.94
N VAL A 158 13.02 0.18 36.32
CA VAL A 158 14.32 0.52 36.92
C VAL A 158 14.16 1.44 38.14
N ALA A 159 13.30 2.46 38.05
CA ALA A 159 13.02 3.36 39.15
C ALA A 159 12.37 2.64 40.34
N GLY A 160 11.39 1.76 40.07
CA GLY A 160 10.72 0.96 41.08
C GLY A 160 11.68 0.05 41.84
N PHE A 161 12.53 -0.71 41.13
CA PHE A 161 13.55 -1.55 41.76
C PHE A 161 14.61 -0.75 42.52
N SER A 162 15.05 0.39 41.97
CA SER A 162 16.04 1.26 42.61
C SER A 162 15.52 1.85 43.93
N LEU A 163 14.27 2.34 43.93
CA LEU A 163 13.62 2.86 45.13
C LEU A 163 13.36 1.76 46.15
N TRP A 164 12.87 0.61 45.72
CA TRP A 164 12.66 -0.54 46.60
C TRP A 164 13.96 -0.98 47.29
N TYR A 165 15.06 -1.11 46.53
CA TYR A 165 16.35 -1.52 47.08
C TYR A 165 16.90 -0.51 48.09
N THR A 166 16.92 0.77 47.70
CA THR A 166 17.52 1.84 48.51
C THR A 166 16.69 2.18 49.75
N LYS A 167 15.37 2.10 49.68
CA LYS A 167 14.45 2.51 50.75
C LYS A 167 13.99 1.38 51.66
N THR A 168 13.88 0.15 51.15
CA THR A 168 13.38 -0.98 51.94
C THR A 168 14.41 -2.09 52.10
N GLN A 169 14.86 -2.69 50.99
CA GLN A 169 15.67 -3.92 51.03
C GLN A 169 16.96 -3.74 51.81
N LYS A 170 17.68 -2.63 51.60
CA LYS A 170 18.94 -2.33 52.29
C LYS A 170 18.83 -2.37 53.82
N TYR A 171 17.67 -1.98 54.38
CA TYR A 171 17.45 -2.02 55.83
C TYR A 171 17.16 -3.43 56.33
N HIS A 172 16.36 -4.20 55.59
CA HIS A 172 16.11 -5.62 55.90
C HIS A 172 17.39 -6.46 55.82
N ASP A 173 18.21 -6.25 54.80
CA ASP A 173 19.51 -6.93 54.65
C ASP A 173 20.46 -6.61 55.81
N LYS A 174 20.37 -5.40 56.38
CA LYS A 174 21.16 -5.01 57.55
C LYS A 174 20.67 -5.73 58.82
N GLN A 175 19.37 -5.92 58.98
CA GLN A 175 18.78 -6.63 60.12
C GLN A 175 19.15 -8.12 60.10
N LEU A 176 19.16 -8.75 58.93
CA LEU A 176 19.50 -10.18 58.78
C LEU A 176 20.97 -10.52 59.05
N ARG A 177 21.86 -9.52 59.12
CA ARG A 177 23.30 -9.69 59.41
C ARG A 177 23.63 -9.64 60.90
N GLN A 178 22.65 -9.32 61.76
CA GLN A 178 22.78 -9.29 63.21
C GLN A 178 22.31 -10.62 63.80
#